data_AF-A0AAU0QF14-F1
#
_entry.id   AF-A0AAU0QF14-F1
#
_cell.length_a   1.000
_cell.length_b   1.000
_cell.length_c   1.000
_cell.angle_alpha   90.00
_cell.angle_beta   90.00
_cell.angle_gamma   90.00
#
_symmetry.space_group_name_H-M   'P 1'
#
loop_
_entity.id
_entity.type
_entity.pdbx_description
1 polymer ?
#
loop_
_entity_poly.entity_id
_entity_poly.type
_entity_poly.pdbx_seq_one_letter_code
_entity_poly.pdbx_strand_id
1 'polypeptide(L)'
;MLNAPTQALLGRPLVGNGANGAPGTGANGGDGGILFGSGGAGGSGAAGMAGGNGGAAGLFGNGGAGGAGGSATAGAAGAGGNGGAGGLLFGTAGAGGNGGLSLGLGVAGGAGGAGGSGGSDTAGHGGTGGAGGLLFGAGGAGGAGEDGTTPGGNGGAGGVAGLFGDGGNGGNAGVGTPAGNVGAGGTGGLLLGQDGMTGLT
;
A
#
# COMPACT_ATOMS: atom_id res chain seq x y z
N MET A 1 -3.15 -22.49 -26.78
CA MET A 1 -1.67 -22.46 -26.87
C MET A 1 -1.09 -21.04 -27.01
N LEU A 2 -1.77 -20.00 -26.53
CA LEU A 2 -1.31 -18.61 -26.70
C LEU A 2 -0.08 -18.26 -25.83
N ASN A 3 -0.06 -18.72 -24.57
CA ASN A 3 0.98 -18.36 -23.59
C ASN A 3 2.17 -19.31 -23.56
N ALA A 4 2.10 -20.48 -24.22
CA ALA A 4 3.10 -21.55 -24.03
C ALA A 4 4.52 -21.12 -24.46
N PRO A 5 4.74 -20.44 -25.61
CA PRO A 5 6.08 -20.01 -25.98
C PRO A 5 6.67 -18.99 -25.01
N THR A 6 5.87 -18.01 -24.57
CA THR A 6 6.35 -16.94 -23.68
C THR A 6 6.54 -17.43 -22.24
N GLN A 7 5.68 -18.33 -21.77
CA GLN A 7 5.85 -18.98 -20.47
C GLN A 7 7.14 -19.81 -20.43
N ALA A 8 7.45 -20.51 -21.52
CA ALA A 8 8.69 -21.30 -21.63
C ALA A 8 9.95 -20.42 -21.72
N LEU A 9 9.87 -19.28 -22.41
CA LEU A 9 11.04 -18.42 -22.67
C LEU A 9 11.29 -17.39 -21.56
N LEU A 10 10.23 -16.83 -20.98
CA LEU A 10 10.29 -15.66 -20.09
C LEU A 10 9.66 -15.92 -18.72
N GLY A 11 9.11 -17.12 -18.48
CA GLY A 11 8.43 -17.46 -17.22
C GLY A 11 7.12 -16.71 -16.99
N ARG A 12 6.64 -15.96 -18.00
CA ARG A 12 5.45 -15.09 -17.91
C ARG A 12 4.51 -15.29 -19.09
N PRO A 13 3.19 -15.26 -18.86
CA PRO A 13 2.23 -15.41 -19.93
C PRO A 13 2.25 -14.15 -20.83
N LEU A 14 1.94 -14.32 -22.11
CA LEU A 14 1.77 -13.19 -23.02
C LEU A 14 0.50 -12.40 -22.64
N VAL A 15 -0.57 -13.13 -22.33
CA VAL A 15 -1.86 -12.60 -21.87
C VAL A 15 -2.32 -13.34 -20.63
N GLY A 16 -2.72 -12.61 -19.59
CA GLY A 16 -3.34 -13.16 -18.39
C GLY A 16 -3.13 -12.26 -17.19
N ASN A 17 -4.08 -12.28 -16.26
CA ASN A 17 -3.92 -11.53 -15.02
C ASN A 17 -2.97 -12.26 -14.07
N GLY A 18 -2.32 -11.48 -13.21
CA GLY A 18 -1.55 -11.99 -12.10
C GLY A 18 -2.43 -12.68 -11.06
N ALA A 19 -1.90 -13.72 -10.43
CA ALA A 19 -2.58 -14.39 -9.32
C ALA A 19 -2.56 -13.51 -8.07
N ASN A 20 -3.66 -13.46 -7.33
CA ASN A 20 -3.68 -12.76 -6.05
C ASN A 20 -2.84 -13.52 -5.00
N GLY A 21 -2.19 -12.78 -4.12
CA GLY A 21 -1.55 -13.32 -2.94
C GLY A 21 -2.59 -13.94 -1.99
N ALA A 22 -2.20 -15.01 -1.30
CA ALA A 22 -3.09 -15.69 -0.36
C ALA A 22 -3.38 -14.80 0.86
N PRO A 23 -4.66 -14.60 1.25
CA PRO A 23 -5.00 -13.83 2.44
C PRO A 23 -4.37 -14.38 3.72
N GLY A 24 -3.97 -13.49 4.62
CA GLY A 24 -3.34 -13.84 5.90
C GLY A 24 -1.94 -14.41 5.79
N THR A 25 -1.27 -14.30 4.64
CA THR A 25 0.10 -14.80 4.45
C THR A 25 1.12 -13.69 4.17
N GLY A 26 0.65 -12.50 3.80
CA GLY A 26 1.51 -11.44 3.27
C GLY A 26 2.12 -11.79 1.90
N ALA A 27 1.62 -12.82 1.21
CA ALA A 27 2.13 -13.18 -0.11
C ALA A 27 1.85 -12.07 -1.13
N ASN A 28 2.82 -11.79 -1.98
CA ASN A 28 2.65 -10.82 -3.06
C ASN A 28 1.65 -11.31 -4.11
N GLY A 29 0.97 -10.36 -4.75
CA GLY A 29 0.29 -10.63 -6.00
C GLY A 29 1.30 -10.91 -7.11
N GLY A 30 0.99 -11.86 -7.97
CA GLY A 30 1.77 -12.14 -9.17
C GLY A 30 1.60 -11.04 -10.22
N ASP A 31 2.58 -10.93 -11.11
CA ASP A 31 2.51 -9.99 -12.22
C ASP A 31 1.50 -10.44 -13.29
N GLY A 32 0.91 -9.46 -13.96
CA GLY A 32 0.14 -9.66 -15.17
C GLY A 32 1.00 -10.14 -16.35
N GLY A 33 0.33 -10.53 -17.42
CA GLY A 33 0.95 -10.96 -18.67
C GLY A 33 1.70 -9.83 -19.35
N ILE A 34 2.64 -10.18 -20.23
CA ILE A 34 3.57 -9.24 -20.85
C ILE A 34 2.84 -8.17 -21.67
N LEU A 35 1.83 -8.56 -22.46
CA LEU A 35 1.06 -7.61 -23.28
C LEU A 35 -0.21 -7.17 -22.60
N PHE A 36 -1.04 -8.12 -22.17
CA PHE A 36 -2.33 -7.83 -21.55
C PHE A 36 -2.47 -8.59 -20.25
N GLY A 37 -2.72 -7.86 -19.17
CA GLY A 37 -3.00 -8.46 -17.88
C GLY A 37 -2.82 -7.48 -16.76
N SER A 38 -3.80 -7.42 -15.85
CA SER A 38 -3.62 -6.72 -14.59
C SER A 38 -2.74 -7.52 -13.65
N GLY A 39 -2.00 -6.84 -12.79
CA GLY A 39 -1.33 -7.49 -11.66
C GLY A 39 -2.34 -8.04 -10.65
N GLY A 40 -1.93 -9.07 -9.91
CA GLY A 40 -2.72 -9.63 -8.81
C GLY A 40 -2.65 -8.76 -7.57
N ALA A 41 -3.69 -8.76 -6.74
CA ALA A 41 -3.65 -8.09 -5.44
C ALA A 41 -2.69 -8.80 -4.47
N GLY A 42 -2.02 -8.04 -3.61
CA GLY A 42 -1.25 -8.58 -2.49
C GLY A 42 -2.16 -9.21 -1.43
N GLY A 43 -1.74 -10.32 -0.85
CA GLY A 43 -2.43 -10.96 0.26
C GLY A 43 -2.26 -10.16 1.54
N SER A 44 -3.30 -10.10 2.38
CA SER A 44 -3.17 -9.49 3.70
C SER A 44 -2.14 -10.24 4.56
N GLY A 45 -1.50 -9.54 5.49
CA GLY A 45 -0.58 -10.15 6.45
C GLY A 45 -1.30 -11.00 7.50
N ALA A 46 -0.63 -12.06 7.99
CA ALA A 46 -1.02 -12.72 9.24
C ALA A 46 -0.84 -11.76 10.42
N ALA A 47 -1.28 -12.14 11.63
CA ALA A 47 -1.13 -11.28 12.80
C ALA A 47 0.32 -10.77 12.98
N GLY A 48 0.50 -9.45 13.05
CA GLY A 48 1.81 -8.77 13.14
C GLY A 48 2.69 -8.85 11.88
N MET A 49 2.26 -9.54 10.82
CA MET A 49 3.01 -9.66 9.57
C MET A 49 2.57 -8.61 8.56
N ALA A 50 3.50 -8.18 7.71
CA ALA A 50 3.19 -7.23 6.64
C ALA A 50 2.22 -7.81 5.61
N GLY A 51 1.47 -6.93 4.94
CA GLY A 51 0.74 -7.28 3.74
C GLY A 51 1.68 -7.45 2.55
N GLY A 52 1.26 -8.30 1.60
CA GLY A 52 2.01 -8.52 0.37
C GLY A 52 1.87 -7.36 -0.59
N ASN A 53 2.86 -7.16 -1.46
CA ASN A 53 2.78 -6.15 -2.51
C ASN A 53 1.78 -6.59 -3.59
N GLY A 54 1.14 -5.63 -4.24
CA GLY A 54 0.41 -5.87 -5.49
C GLY A 54 1.38 -6.19 -6.63
N GLY A 55 0.95 -7.06 -7.54
CA GLY A 55 1.70 -7.40 -8.74
C GLY A 55 1.66 -6.27 -9.78
N ALA A 56 2.68 -6.19 -10.62
CA ALA A 56 2.71 -5.21 -11.70
C ALA A 56 1.88 -5.69 -12.91
N ALA A 57 1.33 -4.77 -13.68
CA ALA A 57 0.83 -5.05 -15.02
C ALA A 57 1.97 -5.17 -16.05
N GLY A 58 1.64 -5.60 -17.26
CA GLY A 58 2.55 -5.61 -18.41
C GLY A 58 2.47 -4.33 -19.24
N LEU A 59 2.33 -4.46 -20.56
CA LEU A 59 2.17 -3.33 -21.46
C LEU A 59 0.81 -2.63 -21.27
N PHE A 60 -0.24 -3.41 -21.11
CA PHE A 60 -1.61 -2.98 -20.85
C PHE A 60 -2.18 -3.72 -19.63
N GLY A 61 -2.78 -2.96 -18.71
CA GLY A 61 -3.48 -3.51 -17.54
C GLY A 61 -3.23 -2.71 -16.28
N ASN A 62 -4.03 -2.96 -15.26
CA ASN A 62 -3.92 -2.24 -13.99
C ASN A 62 -2.95 -2.95 -13.04
N GLY A 63 -2.21 -2.18 -12.25
CA GLY A 63 -1.43 -2.72 -11.14
C GLY A 63 -2.34 -3.29 -10.05
N GLY A 64 -1.88 -4.34 -9.37
CA GLY A 64 -2.61 -4.92 -8.24
C GLY A 64 -2.54 -4.03 -7.00
N ALA A 65 -3.59 -4.02 -6.17
CA ALA A 65 -3.53 -3.34 -4.88
C ALA A 65 -2.57 -4.05 -3.91
N GLY A 66 -1.93 -3.30 -3.02
CA GLY A 66 -1.17 -3.84 -1.90
C GLY A 66 -2.08 -4.45 -0.84
N GLY A 67 -1.62 -5.53 -0.21
CA GLY A 67 -2.31 -6.20 0.88
C GLY A 67 -2.24 -5.39 2.17
N ALA A 68 -3.29 -5.45 2.99
CA ALA A 68 -3.25 -4.83 4.31
C ALA A 68 -2.25 -5.54 5.25
N GLY A 69 -1.60 -4.77 6.11
CA GLY A 69 -0.80 -5.30 7.20
C GLY A 69 -1.67 -5.99 8.24
N GLY A 70 -1.18 -7.09 8.79
CA GLY A 70 -1.93 -7.85 9.78
C GLY A 70 -1.89 -7.19 11.16
N SER A 71 -3.04 -7.14 11.81
CA SER A 71 -3.17 -6.60 13.16
C SER A 71 -2.39 -7.43 14.18
N ALA A 72 -1.94 -6.80 15.26
CA ALA A 72 -1.19 -7.47 16.33
C ALA A 72 -1.88 -7.28 17.69
N THR A 73 -2.04 -8.36 18.45
CA THR A 73 -2.44 -8.32 19.87
C THR A 73 -1.25 -8.19 20.82
N ALA A 74 -0.04 -8.50 20.33
CA ALA A 74 1.23 -8.27 20.99
C ALA A 74 2.31 -8.01 19.92
N GLY A 75 3.24 -7.09 20.19
CA GLY A 75 4.25 -6.66 19.20
C GLY A 75 3.73 -5.61 18.21
N ALA A 76 4.60 -5.17 17.31
CA ALA A 76 4.24 -4.21 16.28
C ALA A 76 3.24 -4.83 15.28
N ALA A 77 2.30 -4.02 14.79
CA ALA A 77 1.40 -4.45 13.73
C ALA A 77 2.11 -4.42 12.36
N GLY A 78 1.64 -5.25 11.43
CA GLY A 78 2.23 -5.35 10.10
C GLY A 78 2.05 -4.08 9.29
N ALA A 79 3.04 -3.70 8.49
CA ALA A 79 2.87 -2.65 7.48
C ALA A 79 1.96 -3.13 6.34
N GLY A 80 1.29 -2.19 5.67
CA GLY A 80 0.63 -2.45 4.39
C GLY A 80 1.65 -2.73 3.29
N GLY A 81 1.29 -3.59 2.34
CA GLY A 81 2.10 -3.85 1.14
C GLY A 81 1.94 -2.73 0.12
N ASN A 82 2.92 -2.56 -0.75
CA ASN A 82 2.87 -1.52 -1.77
C ASN A 82 1.88 -1.88 -2.89
N GLY A 83 1.35 -0.86 -3.57
CA GLY A 83 0.61 -1.04 -4.81
C GLY A 83 1.52 -1.49 -5.95
N GLY A 84 0.98 -2.27 -6.88
CA GLY A 84 1.66 -2.70 -8.09
C GLY A 84 1.63 -1.61 -9.17
N ALA A 85 2.64 -1.61 -10.03
CA ALA A 85 2.70 -0.65 -11.14
C ALA A 85 1.59 -0.90 -12.18
N GLY A 86 1.05 0.18 -12.72
CA GLY A 86 0.14 0.15 -13.87
C GLY A 86 0.84 -0.24 -15.17
N GLY A 87 0.07 -0.52 -16.22
CA GLY A 87 0.60 -0.93 -17.51
C GLY A 87 1.35 0.20 -18.20
N LEU A 88 2.46 -0.13 -18.85
CA LEU A 88 3.37 0.87 -19.43
C LEU A 88 2.68 1.85 -20.38
N LEU A 89 1.74 1.37 -21.20
CA LEU A 89 1.04 2.19 -22.20
C LEU A 89 -0.41 2.51 -21.82
N PHE A 90 -1.01 1.74 -20.92
CA PHE A 90 -2.33 2.00 -20.37
C PHE A 90 -2.58 1.15 -19.13
N GLY A 91 -3.24 1.75 -18.16
CA GLY A 91 -3.69 1.13 -16.93
C GLY A 91 -3.26 1.90 -15.70
N THR A 92 -4.13 1.89 -14.71
CA THR A 92 -3.92 2.56 -13.44
C THR A 92 -3.00 1.75 -12.55
N ALA A 93 -2.20 2.42 -11.73
CA ALA A 93 -1.45 1.72 -10.70
C ALA A 93 -2.34 1.27 -9.54
N GLY A 94 -1.85 0.31 -8.77
CA GLY A 94 -2.50 -0.18 -7.56
C GLY A 94 -2.32 0.80 -6.39
N ALA A 95 -3.30 0.85 -5.49
CA ALA A 95 -3.13 1.54 -4.22
C ALA A 95 -2.27 0.71 -3.25
N GLY A 96 -1.58 1.39 -2.34
CA GLY A 96 -0.92 0.76 -1.20
C GLY A 96 -1.93 0.21 -0.20
N GLY A 97 -1.53 -0.85 0.49
CA GLY A 97 -2.33 -1.48 1.54
C GLY A 97 -2.31 -0.66 2.82
N ASN A 98 -3.34 -0.77 3.64
CA ASN A 98 -3.36 -0.11 4.94
C ASN A 98 -2.41 -0.81 5.92
N GLY A 99 -1.84 -0.06 6.85
CA GLY A 99 -1.12 -0.60 7.99
C GLY A 99 -2.03 -1.32 8.98
N GLY A 100 -1.50 -2.32 9.66
CA GLY A 100 -2.22 -3.11 10.65
C GLY A 100 -2.49 -2.35 11.94
N LEU A 101 -3.59 -2.69 12.61
CA LEU A 101 -3.90 -2.18 13.95
C LEU A 101 -3.03 -2.85 15.01
N SER A 102 -2.53 -2.08 15.96
CA SER A 102 -1.92 -2.63 17.17
C SER A 102 -2.84 -2.54 18.38
N LEU A 103 -2.94 -3.63 19.15
CA LEU A 103 -3.62 -3.70 20.45
C LEU A 103 -2.64 -3.95 21.61
N GLY A 104 -1.34 -4.11 21.32
CA GLY A 104 -0.34 -4.32 22.34
C GLY A 104 -0.02 -3.04 23.13
N LEU A 105 0.56 -3.18 24.31
CA LEU A 105 1.00 -2.03 25.11
C LEU A 105 2.34 -1.48 24.58
N GLY A 106 2.36 -0.20 24.25
CA GLY A 106 3.58 0.53 23.86
C GLY A 106 4.04 0.27 22.44
N VAL A 107 3.17 -0.26 21.58
CA VAL A 107 3.49 -0.66 20.20
C VAL A 107 2.71 0.18 19.20
N ALA A 108 3.41 0.61 18.16
CA ALA A 108 2.82 1.43 17.11
C ALA A 108 1.92 0.61 16.17
N GLY A 109 0.97 1.28 15.55
CA GLY A 109 0.27 0.75 14.38
C GLY A 109 1.22 0.57 13.21
N GLY A 110 0.86 -0.30 12.27
CA GLY A 110 1.64 -0.54 11.07
C GLY A 110 1.60 0.68 10.15
N ALA A 111 2.67 0.93 9.40
CA ALA A 111 2.63 1.96 8.36
C ALA A 111 1.74 1.53 7.19
N GLY A 112 1.11 2.49 6.50
CA GLY A 112 0.49 2.26 5.21
C GLY A 112 1.54 1.96 4.14
N GLY A 113 1.19 1.10 3.19
CA GLY A 113 2.01 0.80 2.02
C GLY A 113 1.97 1.95 1.02
N ALA A 114 3.04 2.11 0.25
CA ALA A 114 3.07 3.14 -0.78
C ALA A 114 2.17 2.74 -1.96
N GLY A 115 1.74 3.72 -2.76
CA GLY A 115 1.05 3.45 -4.02
C GLY A 115 1.91 2.66 -5.00
N GLY A 116 1.32 2.23 -6.12
CA GLY A 116 2.06 1.77 -7.27
C GLY A 116 2.40 2.92 -8.21
N SER A 117 3.48 2.78 -8.97
CA SER A 117 3.85 3.75 -10.00
C SER A 117 2.84 3.72 -11.15
N GLY A 118 2.31 4.90 -11.53
CA GLY A 118 1.46 5.05 -12.72
C GLY A 118 2.23 4.71 -13.99
N GLY A 119 1.59 4.04 -14.95
CA GLY A 119 2.10 3.96 -16.31
C GLY A 119 1.76 5.23 -17.10
N SER A 120 1.01 5.06 -18.18
CA SER A 120 0.37 6.16 -18.92
C SER A 120 -0.72 6.90 -18.13
N ASP A 121 -1.31 6.25 -17.12
CA ASP A 121 -2.52 6.74 -16.44
C ASP A 121 -2.25 7.05 -14.96
N THR A 122 -3.29 7.00 -14.11
CA THR A 122 -3.24 7.43 -12.71
C THR A 122 -2.25 6.63 -11.86
N ALA A 123 -1.45 7.34 -11.07
CA ALA A 123 -0.57 6.76 -10.07
C ALA A 123 -1.34 6.24 -8.84
N GLY A 124 -0.68 5.37 -8.09
CA GLY A 124 -1.26 4.69 -6.95
C GLY A 124 -1.31 5.60 -5.73
N HIS A 125 -2.41 5.51 -5.01
CA HIS A 125 -2.56 6.17 -3.71
C HIS A 125 -1.82 5.39 -2.62
N GLY A 126 -1.22 6.09 -1.67
CA GLY A 126 -0.68 5.49 -0.47
C GLY A 126 -1.79 4.97 0.45
N GLY A 127 -1.51 3.87 1.15
CA GLY A 127 -2.40 3.27 2.15
C GLY A 127 -2.41 4.06 3.45
N THR A 128 -3.47 3.93 4.24
CA THR A 128 -3.52 4.59 5.55
C THR A 128 -2.62 3.89 6.56
N GLY A 129 -2.04 4.64 7.50
CA GLY A 129 -1.40 4.07 8.68
C GLY A 129 -2.40 3.39 9.60
N GLY A 130 -1.96 2.35 10.30
CA GLY A 130 -2.72 1.63 11.30
C GLY A 130 -2.75 2.35 12.64
N ALA A 131 -3.78 2.13 13.45
CA ALA A 131 -3.84 2.71 14.79
C ALA A 131 -2.88 2.02 15.77
N GLY A 132 -2.36 2.80 16.73
CA GLY A 132 -1.52 2.33 17.83
C GLY A 132 -2.31 1.62 18.93
N GLY A 133 -1.58 1.03 19.87
CA GLY A 133 -2.13 0.38 21.06
C GLY A 133 -3.03 1.30 21.90
N LEU A 134 -4.11 0.73 22.46
CA LEU A 134 -5.17 1.49 23.16
C LEU A 134 -4.67 2.33 24.34
N LEU A 135 -3.72 1.82 25.13
CA LEU A 135 -3.21 2.52 26.31
C LEU A 135 -1.94 3.30 25.99
N PHE A 136 -0.94 2.63 25.42
CA PHE A 136 0.28 3.24 24.90
C PHE A 136 0.47 2.75 23.47
N GLY A 137 0.75 3.66 22.54
CA GLY A 137 1.09 3.29 21.17
C GLY A 137 0.86 4.42 20.20
N ALA A 138 1.88 4.70 19.38
CA ALA A 138 1.78 5.69 18.32
C ALA A 138 0.96 5.16 17.15
N GLY A 139 0.31 6.07 16.42
CA GLY A 139 -0.25 5.74 15.12
C GLY A 139 0.84 5.40 14.10
N GLY A 140 0.56 4.49 13.18
CA GLY A 140 1.44 4.20 12.06
C GLY A 140 1.43 5.32 11.02
N ALA A 141 2.52 5.57 10.31
CA ALA A 141 2.54 6.57 9.25
C ALA A 141 1.65 6.16 8.06
N GLY A 142 1.08 7.12 7.34
CA GLY A 142 0.45 6.89 6.05
C GLY A 142 1.49 6.59 4.97
N GLY A 143 1.11 5.78 3.98
CA GLY A 143 1.95 5.48 2.82
C GLY A 143 2.00 6.66 1.86
N ALA A 144 3.11 6.80 1.13
CA ALA A 144 3.22 7.83 0.10
C ALA A 144 2.30 7.49 -1.09
N GLY A 145 1.75 8.52 -1.72
CA GLY A 145 1.25 8.39 -3.08
C GLY A 145 2.42 8.48 -4.06
N GLU A 146 2.33 7.77 -5.18
CA GLU A 146 3.44 7.72 -6.14
C GLU A 146 3.33 8.76 -7.24
N ASP A 147 4.47 9.08 -7.84
CA ASP A 147 4.52 9.97 -8.98
C ASP A 147 3.75 9.38 -10.18
N GLY A 148 3.05 10.26 -10.88
CA GLY A 148 2.24 9.91 -12.04
C GLY A 148 2.48 10.87 -13.20
N THR A 149 2.39 10.34 -14.42
CA THR A 149 2.40 11.17 -15.64
C THR A 149 1.12 12.01 -15.73
N THR A 150 0.01 11.53 -15.14
CA THR A 150 -1.28 12.24 -14.96
C THR A 150 -2.16 11.56 -13.91
N PRO A 151 -2.87 12.31 -13.04
CA PRO A 151 -2.39 12.99 -11.82
C PRO A 151 -1.46 12.13 -10.93
N GLY A 152 -0.75 12.80 -10.01
CA GLY A 152 0.05 12.12 -8.98
C GLY A 152 -0.83 11.41 -7.94
N GLY A 153 -0.28 10.40 -7.27
CA GLY A 153 -0.98 9.63 -6.26
C GLY A 153 -1.16 10.43 -4.96
N ASN A 154 -2.35 10.39 -4.38
CA ASN A 154 -2.57 10.90 -3.02
C ASN A 154 -1.75 10.13 -1.97
N GLY A 155 -1.20 10.84 -1.00
CA GLY A 155 -0.65 10.26 0.22
C GLY A 155 -1.74 9.71 1.15
N GLY A 156 -1.43 8.63 1.86
CA GLY A 156 -2.33 8.01 2.83
C GLY A 156 -2.37 8.80 4.14
N ALA A 157 -3.50 8.76 4.85
CA ALA A 157 -3.59 9.35 6.18
C ALA A 157 -2.72 8.59 7.20
N GLY A 158 -2.17 9.30 8.18
CA GLY A 158 -1.54 8.72 9.35
C GLY A 158 -2.55 8.05 10.29
N GLY A 159 -2.06 7.09 11.07
CA GLY A 159 -2.83 6.35 12.06
C GLY A 159 -3.04 7.12 13.36
N VAL A 160 -4.06 6.73 14.11
CA VAL A 160 -4.42 7.33 15.39
C VAL A 160 -3.66 6.65 16.54
N ALA A 161 -3.22 7.42 17.54
CA ALA A 161 -2.67 6.89 18.78
C ALA A 161 -3.76 6.47 19.80
N GLY A 162 -3.35 5.76 20.86
CA GLY A 162 -4.23 5.38 21.97
C GLY A 162 -4.45 6.50 23.01
N LEU A 163 -4.47 6.15 24.30
CA LEU A 163 -4.55 7.15 25.38
C LEU A 163 -3.26 7.97 25.49
N PHE A 164 -2.12 7.31 25.31
CA PHE A 164 -0.78 7.89 25.29
C PHE A 164 -0.05 7.51 23.98
N GLY A 165 0.58 8.49 23.33
CA GLY A 165 1.40 8.29 22.13
C GLY A 165 1.11 9.29 21.02
N ASP A 166 2.03 9.44 20.08
CA ASP A 166 1.89 10.41 18.99
C ASP A 166 1.09 9.81 17.82
N GLY A 167 0.32 10.64 17.12
CA GLY A 167 -0.33 10.28 15.88
C GLY A 167 0.69 10.00 14.79
N GLY A 168 0.34 9.14 13.85
CA GLY A 168 1.20 8.84 12.70
C GLY A 168 1.23 10.02 11.73
N ASN A 169 2.37 10.28 11.10
CA ASN A 169 2.43 11.29 10.03
C ASN A 169 1.61 10.84 8.81
N GLY A 170 1.02 11.79 8.09
CA GLY A 170 0.43 11.56 6.78
C GLY A 170 1.50 11.29 5.73
N GLY A 171 1.15 10.50 4.72
CA GLY A 171 2.00 10.21 3.58
C GLY A 171 2.11 11.40 2.63
N ASN A 172 3.25 11.51 1.96
CA ASN A 172 3.46 12.54 0.94
C ASN A 172 2.57 12.29 -0.28
N ALA A 173 2.21 13.37 -0.96
CA ALA A 173 1.64 13.30 -2.29
C ALA A 173 2.71 12.89 -3.31
N GLY A 174 2.27 12.19 -4.36
CA GLY A 174 3.04 11.99 -5.56
C GLY A 174 2.96 13.20 -6.48
N VAL A 175 4.05 13.44 -7.21
CA VAL A 175 4.15 14.49 -8.21
C VAL A 175 3.33 14.10 -9.45
N GLY A 176 2.67 15.06 -10.08
CA GLY A 176 1.93 14.85 -11.32
C GLY A 176 1.20 16.11 -11.77
N THR A 177 0.36 15.99 -12.81
CA THR A 177 -0.49 17.10 -13.30
C THR A 177 -1.97 16.75 -13.30
N PRO A 178 -2.76 17.19 -12.29
CA PRO A 178 -2.32 17.83 -11.03
C PRO A 178 -1.52 16.89 -10.11
N ALA A 179 -0.81 17.46 -9.13
CA ALA A 179 -0.16 16.66 -8.08
C ALA A 179 -1.21 15.98 -7.20
N GLY A 180 -0.80 14.91 -6.52
CA GLY A 180 -1.65 14.24 -5.55
C GLY A 180 -1.97 15.13 -4.34
N ASN A 181 -2.99 14.74 -3.59
CA ASN A 181 -3.26 15.32 -2.29
C ASN A 181 -2.33 14.74 -1.22
N VAL A 182 -1.82 15.59 -0.33
CA VAL A 182 -1.03 15.13 0.82
C VAL A 182 -1.92 14.39 1.82
N GLY A 183 -1.35 13.39 2.49
CA GLY A 183 -2.01 12.66 3.56
C GLY A 183 -2.16 13.51 4.82
N ALA A 184 -3.31 13.42 5.49
CA ALA A 184 -3.49 14.03 6.79
C ALA A 184 -2.66 13.31 7.86
N GLY A 185 -2.11 14.05 8.82
CA GLY A 185 -1.57 13.45 10.04
C GLY A 185 -2.67 12.80 10.88
N GLY A 186 -2.33 11.73 11.59
CA GLY A 186 -3.22 11.07 12.53
C GLY A 186 -3.26 11.78 13.87
N THR A 187 -4.32 11.55 14.64
CA THR A 187 -4.47 12.22 15.94
C THR A 187 -3.58 11.58 17.01
N GLY A 188 -2.99 12.42 17.86
CA GLY A 188 -2.23 12.04 19.04
C GLY A 188 -3.09 11.48 20.15
N GLY A 189 -2.43 11.06 21.23
CA GLY A 189 -3.07 10.41 22.35
C GLY A 189 -3.98 11.36 23.13
N LEU A 190 -5.13 10.85 23.56
CA LEU A 190 -6.16 11.65 24.23
C LEU A 190 -5.66 12.38 25.49
N LEU A 191 -4.70 11.78 26.21
CA LEU A 191 -4.14 12.36 27.44
C LEU A 191 -2.77 12.99 27.22
N LEU A 192 -1.86 12.29 26.52
CA LEU A 192 -0.58 12.85 26.11
C LEU A 192 -0.16 12.26 24.76
N GLY A 193 0.20 13.14 23.83
CA GLY A 193 0.67 12.78 22.50
C GLY A 193 0.46 13.93 21.54
N GLN A 194 1.35 14.06 20.56
CA GLN A 194 1.21 15.05 19.50
C GLN A 194 0.43 14.48 18.33
N ASP A 195 -0.33 15.33 17.65
CA ASP A 195 -0.88 14.98 16.33
C ASP A 195 0.28 14.78 15.34
N GLY A 196 0.07 13.85 14.40
CA GLY A 196 0.99 13.63 13.31
C GLY A 196 1.03 14.83 12.36
N MET A 197 2.15 14.99 11.67
CA MET A 197 2.28 16.01 10.63
C MET A 197 1.53 15.58 9.37
N THR A 198 0.98 16.55 8.64
CA THR A 198 0.50 16.33 7.28
C THR A 198 1.67 16.02 6.35
N GLY A 199 1.41 15.22 5.31
CA GLY A 199 2.39 14.90 4.28
C GLY A 199 2.84 16.11 3.48
N LEU A 200 3.91 15.93 2.72
CA LEU A 200 4.50 16.93 1.84
C LEU A 200 4.12 16.69 0.36
N THR A 201 4.32 17.70 -0.47
CA THR A 201 4.18 17.66 -1.94
C THR A 201 5.50 17.44 -2.64
#